data_AF-A0A3C0N4Y6-F1
#
_entry.id   AF-A0A3C0N4Y6-F1
#
_cell.length_a   1.000
_cell.length_b   1.000
_cell.length_c   1.000
_cell.angle_alpha   90.00
_cell.angle_beta   90.00
_cell.angle_gamma   90.00
#
_symmetry.space_group_name_H-M   'P 1'
#
loop_
_entity.id
_entity.type
_entity.pdbx_description
1 polymer ?
#
loop_
_entity_poly.entity_id
_entity_poly.type
_entity_poly.pdbx_seq_one_letter_code
_entity_poly.pdbx_strand_id
1 'polypeptide(L)'
;MLQGRYIASSPVKVRVLTALKTGQRQILGSEEANIINLLLKACLARDSQIVIEANALLGELQNQQAIDVLCQEWEKTRSKHLTTALLQGRYIASSPAKVRVLTALKNEKLEAITKDGVEVVELLLQASKDNDPDISDRSILALQQLKNSEAQEFLCRLAIEQDHQIARHVTVAAQYIPRDPNQRALFYFLTEQWDKYEGLDFEHTMLETAYKLGDEQLHKRITEKARQAGRIELARILLGGVQGQRLEEMTDTEWETTLAVLGNGKHWEEMWRLVGKVSAVKTRQLLQQLDAVKWFPSLEDEKTLFIKLVELAHNCVEEIPTLEESLNNNNNLFFLCHLLVGQMSREDISWVQTRFSISSNSSRSLRLADLGVNLRNTENFEEIYDDDLNWLKFLQALINLRRRFDIEVEDAPKQIDAGEFDIEIE
;
A
#
# COMPACT_ATOMS: atom_id res chain seq x y z
N MET A 1 64.51 -34.66 -10.80
CA MET A 1 63.52 -34.03 -11.71
C MET A 1 63.73 -32.53 -11.89
N LEU A 2 63.93 -31.74 -10.82
CA LEU A 2 64.09 -30.27 -10.92
C LEU A 2 65.25 -29.80 -11.82
N GLN A 3 66.38 -30.52 -11.85
CA GLN A 3 67.52 -30.17 -12.71
C GLN A 3 67.31 -30.43 -14.20
N GLY A 4 66.34 -31.28 -14.59
CA GLY A 4 66.12 -31.67 -15.99
C GLY A 4 64.82 -31.14 -16.60
N ARG A 5 63.98 -30.44 -15.83
CA ARG A 5 62.69 -29.87 -16.30
C ARG A 5 61.78 -30.89 -17.02
N TYR A 6 61.86 -32.17 -16.65
CA TYR A 6 61.07 -33.24 -17.27
C TYR A 6 59.59 -33.13 -16.88
N ILE A 7 58.71 -33.26 -17.87
CA ILE A 7 57.25 -33.31 -17.71
C ILE A 7 56.78 -34.72 -18.02
N ALA A 8 55.95 -35.29 -17.15
CA ALA A 8 55.36 -36.60 -17.39
C ALA A 8 54.32 -36.51 -18.52
N SER A 9 54.32 -37.46 -19.46
CA SER A 9 53.32 -37.50 -20.55
C SER A 9 51.99 -38.10 -20.11
N SER A 10 51.99 -39.00 -19.11
CA SER A 10 50.81 -39.68 -18.56
C SER A 10 51.12 -40.21 -17.15
N PRO A 11 50.13 -40.38 -16.25
CA PRO A 11 48.73 -39.95 -16.37
C PRO A 11 48.56 -38.43 -16.17
N VAL A 12 47.44 -37.87 -16.66
CA VAL A 12 47.17 -36.40 -16.71
C VAL A 12 47.44 -35.71 -15.37
N LYS A 13 47.07 -36.34 -14.25
CA LYS A 13 47.36 -35.83 -12.90
C LYS A 13 48.86 -35.61 -12.64
N VAL A 14 49.71 -36.54 -13.04
CA VAL A 14 51.17 -36.46 -12.85
C VAL A 14 51.77 -35.44 -13.82
N ARG A 15 51.25 -35.36 -15.05
CA ARG A 15 51.61 -34.31 -16.02
C ARG A 15 51.36 -32.91 -15.45
N VAL A 16 50.16 -32.67 -14.91
CA VAL A 16 49.79 -31.38 -14.29
C VAL A 16 50.73 -31.04 -13.13
N LEU A 17 50.93 -31.97 -12.18
CA LEU A 17 51.78 -31.71 -11.01
C LEU A 17 53.26 -31.48 -11.38
N THR A 18 53.80 -32.22 -12.36
CA THR A 18 55.19 -32.04 -12.83
C THR A 18 55.37 -30.74 -13.62
N ALA A 19 54.39 -30.35 -14.44
CA ALA A 19 54.39 -29.06 -15.13
C ALA A 19 54.34 -27.88 -14.15
N LEU A 20 53.48 -27.95 -13.13
CA LEU A 20 53.41 -26.93 -12.07
C LEU A 20 54.71 -26.87 -11.25
N LYS A 21 55.26 -28.02 -10.84
CA LYS A 21 56.50 -28.05 -10.04
C LYS A 21 57.73 -27.54 -10.80
N THR A 22 57.72 -27.62 -12.14
CA THR A 22 58.82 -27.17 -13.00
C THR A 22 58.60 -25.78 -13.61
N GLY A 23 57.48 -25.10 -13.29
CA GLY A 23 57.14 -23.76 -13.80
C GLY A 23 56.72 -23.71 -15.27
N GLN A 24 56.45 -24.86 -15.90
CA GLN A 24 56.11 -24.97 -17.32
C GLN A 24 54.59 -24.99 -17.55
N ARG A 25 53.86 -24.06 -16.91
CA ARG A 25 52.40 -24.01 -16.93
C ARG A 25 51.80 -23.73 -18.31
N GLN A 26 52.56 -23.10 -19.22
CA GLN A 26 52.13 -22.80 -20.59
C GLN A 26 51.71 -24.05 -21.39
N ILE A 27 52.29 -25.21 -21.06
CA ILE A 27 51.99 -26.50 -21.70
C ILE A 27 50.60 -27.03 -21.31
N LEU A 28 50.03 -26.51 -20.22
CA LEU A 28 48.68 -26.85 -19.75
C LEU A 28 47.60 -25.90 -20.29
N GLY A 29 47.98 -24.78 -20.91
CA GLY A 29 47.07 -23.68 -21.27
C GLY A 29 46.09 -24.00 -22.40
N SER A 30 46.33 -25.06 -23.17
CA SER A 30 45.54 -25.40 -24.38
C SER A 30 44.57 -26.58 -24.23
N GLU A 31 44.50 -27.25 -23.07
CA GLU A 31 43.76 -28.51 -22.94
C GLU A 31 42.61 -28.48 -21.91
N GLU A 32 41.47 -29.01 -22.37
CA GLU A 32 40.28 -29.61 -21.72
C GLU A 32 39.86 -29.18 -20.30
N ALA A 33 38.55 -28.94 -20.14
CA ALA A 33 37.87 -28.64 -18.86
C ALA A 33 38.22 -29.58 -17.69
N ASN A 34 38.65 -30.82 -17.98
CA ASN A 34 39.10 -31.81 -17.00
C ASN A 34 40.34 -31.37 -16.20
N ILE A 35 41.17 -30.47 -16.74
CA ILE A 35 42.38 -29.98 -16.06
C ILE A 35 42.02 -29.06 -14.89
N ILE A 36 40.89 -28.33 -14.95
CA ILE A 36 40.50 -27.39 -13.88
C ILE A 36 40.29 -28.07 -12.54
N ASN A 37 39.61 -29.22 -12.52
CA ASN A 37 39.41 -29.99 -11.30
C ASN A 37 40.75 -30.44 -10.67
N LEU A 38 41.78 -30.64 -11.48
CA LEU A 38 43.12 -30.96 -11.00
C LEU A 38 43.86 -29.71 -10.49
N LEU A 39 43.68 -28.56 -11.14
CA LEU A 39 44.24 -27.28 -10.69
C LEU A 39 43.62 -26.81 -9.37
N LEU A 40 42.30 -26.94 -9.21
CA LEU A 40 41.60 -26.64 -7.96
C LEU A 40 42.15 -27.50 -6.81
N LYS A 41 42.39 -28.79 -7.06
CA LYS A 41 43.05 -29.68 -6.07
C LYS A 41 44.51 -29.30 -5.81
N ALA A 42 45.24 -28.85 -6.83
CA ALA A 42 46.63 -28.42 -6.71
C ALA A 42 46.79 -27.15 -5.87
N CYS A 43 45.78 -26.25 -5.86
CA CYS A 43 45.76 -25.06 -5.00
C CYS A 43 45.70 -25.38 -3.50
N LEU A 44 45.31 -26.61 -3.15
CA LEU A 44 45.26 -27.12 -1.77
C LEU A 44 46.46 -28.02 -1.43
N ALA A 45 47.46 -28.10 -2.31
CA ALA A 45 48.65 -28.91 -2.07
C ALA A 45 49.51 -28.33 -0.94
N ARG A 46 50.31 -29.20 -0.29
CA ARG A 46 51.29 -28.76 0.73
C ARG A 46 52.49 -28.01 0.13
N ASP A 47 52.71 -28.15 -1.17
CA ASP A 47 53.87 -27.62 -1.87
C ASP A 47 53.60 -26.20 -2.34
N SER A 48 54.30 -25.23 -1.75
CA SER A 48 54.10 -23.81 -2.03
C SER A 48 54.33 -23.44 -3.50
N GLN A 49 55.29 -24.08 -4.18
CA GLN A 49 55.53 -23.81 -5.60
C GLN A 49 54.35 -24.27 -6.46
N ILE A 50 53.80 -25.45 -6.18
CA ILE A 50 52.63 -25.97 -6.91
C ILE A 50 51.42 -25.06 -6.68
N VAL A 51 51.21 -24.59 -5.45
CA VAL A 51 50.10 -23.69 -5.11
C VAL A 51 50.24 -22.35 -5.82
N ILE A 52 51.44 -21.76 -5.85
CA ILE A 52 51.70 -20.47 -6.52
C ILE A 52 51.42 -20.60 -8.03
N GLU A 53 51.99 -21.62 -8.66
CA GLU A 53 51.84 -21.83 -10.11
C GLU A 53 50.41 -22.19 -10.50
N ALA A 54 49.70 -22.97 -9.67
CA ALA A 54 48.30 -23.31 -9.91
C ALA A 54 47.42 -22.06 -9.85
N ASN A 55 47.57 -21.22 -8.82
CA ASN A 55 46.80 -19.97 -8.70
C ASN A 55 47.10 -19.00 -9.85
N ALA A 56 48.37 -18.90 -10.28
CA ALA A 56 48.73 -18.07 -11.44
C ALA A 56 48.03 -18.56 -12.71
N LEU A 57 48.03 -19.87 -12.96
CA LEU A 57 47.34 -20.45 -14.12
C LEU A 57 45.82 -20.26 -14.05
N LEU A 58 45.22 -20.35 -12.85
CA LEU A 58 43.80 -20.08 -12.67
C LEU A 58 43.40 -18.63 -13.00
N GLY A 59 44.32 -17.66 -12.88
CA GLY A 59 44.11 -16.27 -13.28
C GLY A 59 44.39 -15.97 -14.76
N GLU A 60 44.88 -16.94 -15.53
CA GLU A 60 45.27 -16.83 -16.95
C GLU A 60 44.45 -17.75 -17.87
N LEU A 61 43.35 -18.33 -17.38
CA LEU A 61 42.40 -19.14 -18.15
C LEU A 61 41.79 -18.36 -19.33
N GLN A 62 41.67 -19.03 -20.46
CA GLN A 62 41.04 -18.50 -21.69
C GLN A 62 39.80 -19.29 -22.12
N ASN A 63 39.64 -20.53 -21.65
CA ASN A 63 38.53 -21.40 -22.03
C ASN A 63 37.28 -21.09 -21.17
N GLN A 64 36.15 -20.78 -21.80
CA GLN A 64 34.92 -20.43 -21.09
C GLN A 64 34.37 -21.55 -20.20
N GLN A 65 34.45 -22.82 -20.61
CA GLN A 65 34.01 -23.94 -19.77
C GLN A 65 34.88 -24.07 -18.51
N ALA A 66 36.19 -23.85 -18.66
CA ALA A 66 37.11 -23.83 -17.53
C ALA A 66 36.81 -22.67 -16.56
N ILE A 67 36.52 -21.49 -17.11
CA ILE A 67 36.09 -20.31 -16.35
C ILE A 67 34.79 -20.61 -15.59
N ASP A 68 33.80 -21.23 -16.24
CA ASP A 68 32.51 -21.57 -15.61
C ASP A 68 32.70 -22.53 -14.43
N VAL A 69 33.56 -23.55 -14.57
CA VAL A 69 33.88 -24.49 -13.48
C VAL A 69 34.56 -23.76 -12.32
N LEU A 70 35.54 -22.88 -12.57
CA LEU A 70 36.19 -22.09 -11.53
C LEU A 70 35.18 -21.18 -10.82
N CYS A 71 34.30 -20.51 -11.56
CA CYS A 71 33.31 -19.60 -11.02
C CYS A 71 32.26 -20.33 -10.17
N GLN A 72 31.85 -21.53 -10.58
CA GLN A 72 30.96 -22.39 -9.79
C GLN A 72 31.61 -22.85 -8.49
N GLU A 73 32.90 -23.21 -8.52
CA GLU A 73 33.61 -23.59 -7.30
C GLU A 73 33.83 -22.39 -6.36
N TRP A 74 34.07 -21.21 -6.93
CA TRP A 74 34.12 -19.97 -6.17
C TRP A 74 32.78 -19.66 -5.48
N GLU A 75 31.64 -19.82 -6.17
CA GLU A 75 30.32 -19.55 -5.57
C GLU A 75 30.05 -20.42 -4.33
N LYS A 76 30.45 -21.70 -4.40
CA LYS A 76 30.30 -22.67 -3.30
C LYS A 76 31.24 -22.41 -2.12
N THR A 77 32.51 -22.10 -2.41
CA THR A 77 33.56 -22.06 -1.38
C THR A 77 33.88 -20.66 -0.88
N ARG A 78 33.60 -19.63 -1.69
CA ARG A 78 33.95 -18.21 -1.46
C ARG A 78 35.40 -18.01 -1.02
N SER A 79 36.31 -18.86 -1.49
CA SER A 79 37.70 -18.86 -1.04
C SER A 79 38.49 -17.64 -1.56
N LYS A 80 39.40 -17.13 -0.73
CA LYS A 80 40.20 -15.91 -1.06
C LYS A 80 41.08 -16.09 -2.30
N HIS A 81 41.64 -17.28 -2.50
CA HIS A 81 42.52 -17.56 -3.64
C HIS A 81 41.72 -17.62 -4.96
N LEU A 82 40.55 -18.26 -4.97
CA LEU A 82 39.67 -18.23 -6.14
C LEU A 82 39.13 -16.83 -6.42
N THR A 83 38.85 -16.04 -5.38
CA THR A 83 38.49 -14.63 -5.53
C THR A 83 39.61 -13.84 -6.21
N THR A 84 40.86 -14.09 -5.83
CA THR A 84 42.04 -13.45 -6.44
C THR A 84 42.17 -13.83 -7.93
N ALA A 85 42.04 -15.12 -8.24
CA ALA A 85 42.10 -15.60 -9.63
C ALA A 85 40.96 -15.02 -10.49
N LEU A 86 39.74 -14.97 -9.94
CA LEU A 86 38.55 -14.41 -10.60
C LEU A 86 38.72 -12.93 -10.93
N LEU A 87 39.29 -12.15 -10.00
CA LEU A 87 39.55 -10.72 -10.18
C LEU A 87 40.71 -10.47 -11.16
N GLN A 88 41.77 -11.27 -11.08
CA GLN A 88 42.93 -11.18 -11.98
C GLN A 88 42.52 -11.43 -13.44
N GLY A 89 41.74 -12.49 -13.68
CA GLY A 89 41.25 -12.84 -15.01
C GLY A 89 40.05 -12.05 -15.48
N ARG A 90 39.42 -11.24 -14.60
CA ARG A 90 38.16 -10.52 -14.83
C ARG A 90 37.04 -11.43 -15.36
N TYR A 91 36.95 -12.62 -14.80
CA TYR A 91 36.07 -13.67 -15.32
C TYR A 91 34.60 -13.44 -15.05
N ILE A 92 33.78 -13.72 -16.05
CA ILE A 92 32.32 -13.80 -15.93
C ILE A 92 31.92 -15.20 -16.38
N ALA A 93 31.18 -15.90 -15.54
CA ALA A 93 30.64 -17.20 -15.92
C ALA A 93 29.57 -17.04 -17.01
N SER A 94 29.49 -17.96 -17.95
CA SER A 94 28.39 -18.04 -18.91
C SER A 94 27.18 -18.78 -18.32
N SER A 95 27.43 -19.69 -17.38
CA SER A 95 26.43 -20.58 -16.79
C SER A 95 26.89 -21.12 -15.42
N PRO A 96 25.96 -21.36 -14.47
CA PRO A 96 24.53 -21.01 -14.47
C PRO A 96 24.28 -19.51 -14.26
N ALA A 97 23.07 -19.04 -14.56
CA ALA A 97 22.71 -17.60 -14.49
C ALA A 97 23.05 -16.95 -13.13
N LYS A 98 22.79 -17.63 -12.01
CA LYS A 98 23.16 -17.17 -10.67
C LYS A 98 24.67 -16.88 -10.55
N VAL A 99 25.50 -17.81 -11.02
CA VAL A 99 26.97 -17.67 -10.97
C VAL A 99 27.43 -16.56 -11.90
N ARG A 100 26.82 -16.43 -13.08
CA ARG A 100 27.08 -15.31 -14.00
C ARG A 100 26.82 -13.97 -13.33
N VAL A 101 25.68 -13.80 -12.66
CA VAL A 101 25.34 -12.55 -11.95
C VAL A 101 26.37 -12.27 -10.85
N LEU A 102 26.64 -13.23 -9.97
CA LEU A 102 27.57 -13.03 -8.86
C LEU A 102 29.00 -12.70 -9.32
N THR A 103 29.48 -13.37 -10.38
CA THR A 103 30.82 -13.11 -10.93
C THR A 103 30.89 -11.78 -11.68
N ALA A 104 29.84 -11.38 -12.40
CA ALA A 104 29.73 -10.06 -13.01
C ALA A 104 29.75 -8.93 -11.95
N LEU A 105 29.00 -9.10 -10.86
CA LEU A 105 28.98 -8.16 -9.73
C LEU A 105 30.36 -8.06 -9.07
N LYS A 106 31.01 -9.20 -8.79
CA LYS A 106 32.32 -9.20 -8.14
C LYS A 106 33.41 -8.56 -9.00
N ASN A 107 33.29 -8.63 -10.33
CA ASN A 107 34.21 -8.00 -11.29
C ASN A 107 33.80 -6.59 -11.77
N GLU A 108 32.76 -5.97 -11.18
CA GLU A 108 32.28 -4.63 -11.57
C GLU A 108 31.81 -4.54 -13.04
N LYS A 109 31.33 -5.65 -13.60
CA LYS A 109 30.86 -5.75 -14.99
C LYS A 109 29.34 -5.66 -15.09
N LEU A 110 28.77 -4.58 -14.58
CA LEU A 110 27.31 -4.38 -14.50
C LEU A 110 26.64 -4.31 -15.89
N GLU A 111 27.34 -3.83 -16.91
CA GLU A 111 26.82 -3.76 -18.28
C GLU A 111 26.44 -5.14 -18.86
N ALA A 112 27.07 -6.21 -18.36
CA ALA A 112 26.81 -7.58 -18.80
C ALA A 112 25.50 -8.18 -18.25
N ILE A 113 24.88 -7.52 -17.27
CA ILE A 113 23.67 -7.99 -16.60
C ILE A 113 22.52 -6.96 -16.65
N THR A 114 22.82 -5.68 -16.80
CA THR A 114 21.80 -4.60 -16.82
C THR A 114 20.94 -4.57 -18.09
N LYS A 115 21.36 -5.26 -19.15
CA LYS A 115 20.61 -5.37 -20.42
C LYS A 115 19.72 -6.61 -20.47
N ASP A 116 19.86 -7.52 -19.51
CA ASP A 116 19.13 -8.78 -19.48
C ASP A 116 17.65 -8.57 -19.13
N GLY A 117 16.85 -9.61 -19.33
CA GLY A 117 15.42 -9.57 -19.08
C GLY A 117 15.04 -9.71 -17.61
N VAL A 118 13.78 -10.05 -17.39
CA VAL A 118 13.19 -10.21 -16.05
C VAL A 118 13.92 -11.27 -15.21
N GLU A 119 14.51 -12.27 -15.84
CA GLU A 119 15.22 -13.38 -15.19
C GLU A 119 16.39 -12.93 -14.29
N VAL A 120 16.99 -11.77 -14.57
CA VAL A 120 18.12 -11.26 -13.78
C VAL A 120 17.65 -10.56 -12.50
N VAL A 121 16.42 -10.07 -12.46
CA VAL A 121 15.92 -9.22 -11.36
C VAL A 121 15.90 -9.98 -10.04
N GLU A 122 15.33 -11.18 -10.03
CA GLU A 122 15.26 -12.00 -8.82
C GLU A 122 16.67 -12.39 -8.32
N LEU A 123 17.58 -12.71 -9.24
CA LEU A 123 18.97 -13.03 -8.89
C LEU A 123 19.70 -11.83 -8.29
N LEU A 124 19.46 -10.62 -8.81
CA LEU A 124 20.00 -9.39 -8.25
C LEU A 124 19.38 -9.07 -6.89
N LEU A 125 18.07 -9.23 -6.71
CA LEU A 125 17.43 -9.05 -5.41
C LEU A 125 17.98 -10.02 -4.36
N GLN A 126 18.26 -11.28 -4.73
CA GLN A 126 18.95 -12.22 -3.86
C GLN A 126 20.39 -11.80 -3.57
N ALA A 127 21.14 -11.36 -4.58
CA ALA A 127 22.53 -10.90 -4.42
C ALA A 127 22.63 -9.62 -3.58
N SER A 128 21.59 -8.78 -3.52
CA SER A 128 21.55 -7.60 -2.65
C SER A 128 21.55 -7.95 -1.15
N LYS A 129 21.30 -9.21 -0.82
CA LYS A 129 21.35 -9.78 0.54
C LYS A 129 22.57 -10.69 0.74
N ASP A 130 23.54 -10.68 -0.18
CA ASP A 130 24.78 -11.45 -0.06
C ASP A 130 25.62 -10.94 1.13
N ASN A 131 26.43 -11.82 1.73
CA ASN A 131 27.32 -11.45 2.84
C ASN A 131 28.53 -10.65 2.38
N ASP A 132 28.88 -10.73 1.10
CA ASP A 132 29.94 -9.93 0.49
C ASP A 132 29.41 -8.51 0.16
N PRO A 133 29.88 -7.47 0.87
CA PRO A 133 29.35 -6.11 0.71
C PRO A 133 29.56 -5.55 -0.71
N ASP A 134 30.64 -5.96 -1.39
CA ASP A 134 30.85 -5.55 -2.78
C ASP A 134 29.73 -6.08 -3.67
N ILE A 135 29.29 -7.32 -3.44
CA ILE A 135 28.24 -7.96 -4.23
C ILE A 135 26.89 -7.34 -3.89
N SER A 136 26.59 -7.13 -2.60
CA SER A 136 25.32 -6.53 -2.20
C SER A 136 25.14 -5.11 -2.75
N ASP A 137 26.16 -4.27 -2.59
CA ASP A 137 26.09 -2.86 -3.00
C ASP A 137 26.03 -2.73 -4.52
N ARG A 138 26.86 -3.51 -5.23
CA ARG A 138 26.84 -3.51 -6.69
C ARG A 138 25.58 -4.12 -7.26
N SER A 139 24.93 -5.04 -6.53
CA SER A 139 23.63 -5.57 -6.96
C SER A 139 22.56 -4.48 -6.95
N ILE A 140 22.53 -3.65 -5.90
CA ILE A 140 21.62 -2.50 -5.83
C ILE A 140 21.93 -1.50 -6.95
N LEU A 141 23.21 -1.20 -7.21
CA LEU A 141 23.62 -0.35 -8.33
C LEU A 141 23.20 -0.93 -9.68
N ALA A 142 23.34 -2.24 -9.89
CA ALA A 142 22.90 -2.90 -11.12
C ALA A 142 21.37 -2.79 -11.30
N LEU A 143 20.61 -3.02 -10.23
CA LEU A 143 19.16 -2.86 -10.21
C LEU A 143 18.74 -1.42 -10.56
N GLN A 144 19.49 -0.41 -10.12
CA GLN A 144 19.26 1.01 -10.46
C GLN A 144 19.67 1.39 -11.89
N GLN A 145 20.44 0.55 -12.58
CA GLN A 145 20.97 0.83 -13.92
C GLN A 145 20.39 -0.08 -15.01
N LEU A 146 19.35 -0.86 -14.69
CA LEU A 146 18.64 -1.69 -15.66
C LEU A 146 18.23 -0.88 -16.89
N LYS A 147 18.47 -1.47 -18.06
CA LYS A 147 18.12 -0.90 -19.37
C LYS A 147 16.94 -1.61 -20.00
N ASN A 148 16.70 -2.86 -19.60
CA ASN A 148 15.57 -3.62 -20.08
C ASN A 148 14.27 -3.12 -19.45
N SER A 149 13.36 -2.68 -20.32
CA SER A 149 12.09 -2.10 -19.90
C SER A 149 11.14 -3.09 -19.23
N GLU A 150 11.21 -4.39 -19.54
CA GLU A 150 10.41 -5.44 -18.89
C GLU A 150 10.95 -5.73 -17.49
N ALA A 151 12.27 -5.72 -17.31
CA ALA A 151 12.90 -5.86 -16.00
C ALA A 151 12.56 -4.67 -15.07
N GLN A 152 12.54 -3.44 -15.61
CA GLN A 152 12.08 -2.25 -14.89
C GLN A 152 10.59 -2.36 -14.48
N GLU A 153 9.72 -2.80 -15.40
CA GLU A 153 8.29 -3.00 -15.13
C GLU A 153 8.09 -4.05 -14.02
N PHE A 154 8.83 -5.15 -14.09
CA PHE A 154 8.80 -6.21 -13.07
C PHE A 154 9.22 -5.69 -11.69
N LEU A 155 10.26 -4.86 -11.59
CA LEU A 155 10.63 -4.22 -10.33
C LEU A 155 9.54 -3.29 -9.79
N CYS A 156 8.91 -2.50 -10.65
CA CYS A 156 7.81 -1.64 -10.22
C CYS A 156 6.65 -2.47 -9.68
N ARG A 157 6.32 -3.57 -10.37
CA ARG A 157 5.30 -4.52 -9.93
C ARG A 157 5.62 -5.15 -8.57
N LEU A 158 6.86 -5.54 -8.32
CA LEU A 158 7.27 -6.03 -6.98
C LEU A 158 7.11 -4.98 -5.89
N ALA A 159 7.39 -3.70 -6.18
CA ALA A 159 7.14 -2.61 -5.26
C ALA A 159 5.63 -2.41 -4.99
N ILE A 160 4.79 -2.55 -6.02
CA ILE A 160 3.34 -2.33 -5.94
C ILE A 160 2.58 -3.51 -5.35
N GLU A 161 2.93 -4.75 -5.68
CA GLU A 161 2.18 -5.95 -5.27
C GLU A 161 2.70 -6.52 -3.94
N GLN A 162 4.02 -6.54 -3.75
CA GLN A 162 4.65 -7.26 -2.62
C GLN A 162 5.25 -6.34 -1.54
N ASP A 163 5.17 -5.02 -1.72
CA ASP A 163 5.85 -4.03 -0.88
C ASP A 163 7.36 -4.30 -0.72
N HIS A 164 7.99 -4.86 -1.76
CA HIS A 164 9.37 -5.29 -1.64
C HIS A 164 10.30 -4.08 -1.43
N GLN A 165 10.86 -3.94 -0.22
CA GLN A 165 11.60 -2.75 0.22
C GLN A 165 12.73 -2.33 -0.73
N ILE A 166 13.56 -3.27 -1.18
CA ILE A 166 14.65 -2.98 -2.13
C ILE A 166 14.11 -2.56 -3.49
N ALA A 167 13.07 -3.23 -4.02
CA ALA A 167 12.46 -2.87 -5.29
C ALA A 167 11.85 -1.46 -5.23
N ARG A 168 11.16 -1.12 -4.14
CA ARG A 168 10.66 0.24 -3.89
C ARG A 168 11.81 1.26 -3.86
N HIS A 169 12.87 0.99 -3.10
CA HIS A 169 14.02 1.89 -3.03
C HIS A 169 14.67 2.11 -4.40
N VAL A 170 14.93 1.04 -5.14
CA VAL A 170 15.54 1.07 -6.47
C VAL A 170 14.67 1.82 -7.47
N THR A 171 13.38 1.48 -7.57
CA THR A 171 12.47 2.06 -8.56
C THR A 171 12.30 3.56 -8.35
N VAL A 172 12.22 4.01 -7.10
CA VAL A 172 12.20 5.45 -6.76
C VAL A 172 13.52 6.12 -7.10
N ALA A 173 14.66 5.55 -6.69
CA ALA A 173 15.98 6.12 -6.93
C ALA A 173 16.34 6.22 -8.43
N ALA A 174 16.00 5.19 -9.19
CA ALA A 174 16.25 5.12 -10.63
C ALA A 174 15.13 5.73 -11.48
N GLN A 175 14.06 6.25 -10.86
CA GLN A 175 12.90 6.84 -11.51
C GLN A 175 12.20 5.89 -12.50
N TYR A 176 12.18 4.60 -12.18
CA TYR A 176 11.39 3.64 -12.95
C TYR A 176 9.92 3.84 -12.64
N ILE A 177 9.12 3.86 -13.71
CA ILE A 177 7.68 4.10 -13.63
C ILE A 177 6.94 2.99 -14.37
N PRO A 178 5.81 2.49 -13.83
CA PRO A 178 4.95 1.58 -14.55
C PRO A 178 4.45 2.19 -15.86
N ARG A 179 4.31 1.36 -16.89
CA ARG A 179 3.75 1.78 -18.18
C ARG A 179 2.25 2.00 -18.11
N ASP A 180 1.54 1.12 -17.40
CA ASP A 180 0.11 1.21 -17.21
C ASP A 180 -0.25 2.43 -16.31
N PRO A 181 -1.18 3.31 -16.71
CA PRO A 181 -1.54 4.50 -15.95
C PRO A 181 -2.10 4.20 -14.55
N ASN A 182 -2.92 3.15 -14.40
CA ASN A 182 -3.52 2.80 -13.10
C ASN A 182 -2.45 2.28 -12.13
N GLN A 183 -1.56 1.41 -12.62
CA GLN A 183 -0.38 0.95 -11.88
C GLN A 183 0.53 2.13 -11.51
N ARG A 184 0.67 3.12 -12.41
CA ARG A 184 1.50 4.31 -12.14
C ARG A 184 0.90 5.20 -11.05
N ALA A 185 -0.41 5.43 -11.06
CA ALA A 185 -1.09 6.15 -9.99
C ALA A 185 -0.89 5.44 -8.64
N LEU A 186 -1.11 4.12 -8.62
CA LEU A 186 -0.88 3.30 -7.43
C LEU A 186 0.57 3.31 -6.97
N PHE A 187 1.53 3.26 -7.90
CA PHE A 187 2.95 3.37 -7.61
C PHE A 187 3.29 4.69 -6.93
N TYR A 188 2.85 5.83 -7.50
CA TYR A 188 3.11 7.14 -6.88
C TYR A 188 2.44 7.27 -5.52
N PHE A 189 1.22 6.77 -5.36
CA PHE A 189 0.51 6.78 -4.09
C PHE A 189 1.27 5.95 -3.03
N LEU A 190 1.60 4.70 -3.33
CA LEU A 190 2.28 3.81 -2.40
C LEU A 190 3.71 4.25 -2.09
N THR A 191 4.40 4.88 -3.05
CA THR A 191 5.76 5.42 -2.88
C THR A 191 5.81 6.85 -2.36
N GLU A 192 4.66 7.45 -2.05
CA GLU A 192 4.52 8.79 -1.44
C GLU A 192 5.04 9.92 -2.32
N GLN A 193 4.97 9.75 -3.64
CA GLN A 193 5.32 10.76 -4.64
C GLN A 193 4.10 11.63 -4.96
N TRP A 194 3.63 12.37 -3.95
CA TRP A 194 2.34 13.08 -3.97
C TRP A 194 2.16 14.04 -5.14
N ASP A 195 3.14 14.90 -5.42
CA ASP A 195 3.05 15.87 -6.52
C ASP A 195 2.83 15.17 -7.88
N LYS A 196 3.46 14.00 -8.07
CA LYS A 196 3.31 13.19 -9.30
C LYS A 196 1.99 12.43 -9.33
N TYR A 197 1.53 11.97 -8.17
CA TYR A 197 0.22 11.32 -8.04
C TYR A 197 -0.90 12.33 -8.39
N GLU A 198 -0.88 13.51 -7.79
CA GLU A 198 -1.88 14.56 -8.01
C GLU A 198 -1.89 15.08 -9.45
N GLY A 199 -0.70 15.20 -10.06
CA GLY A 199 -0.60 15.55 -11.48
C GLY A 199 -1.12 14.47 -12.44
N LEU A 200 -1.21 13.21 -12.00
CA LEU A 200 -1.66 12.09 -12.83
C LEU A 200 -3.14 11.74 -12.60
N ASP A 201 -3.58 11.71 -11.35
CA ASP A 201 -4.87 11.19 -10.90
C ASP A 201 -5.57 12.21 -9.99
N PHE A 202 -5.76 13.43 -10.50
CA PHE A 202 -6.43 14.53 -9.79
C PHE A 202 -7.86 14.19 -9.38
N GLU A 203 -8.60 13.45 -10.21
CA GLU A 203 -9.97 13.01 -9.93
C GLU A 203 -10.03 11.71 -9.10
N HIS A 204 -8.89 11.11 -8.80
CA HIS A 204 -8.74 9.88 -8.02
C HIS A 204 -9.42 8.63 -8.61
N THR A 205 -9.80 8.68 -9.89
CA THR A 205 -10.50 7.59 -10.59
C THR A 205 -9.59 6.39 -10.81
N MET A 206 -8.28 6.61 -10.99
CA MET A 206 -7.31 5.53 -11.17
C MET A 206 -7.08 4.79 -9.85
N LEU A 207 -6.91 5.53 -8.73
CA LEU A 207 -6.80 4.94 -7.40
C LEU A 207 -8.09 4.21 -7.01
N GLU A 208 -9.26 4.78 -7.30
CA GLU A 208 -10.54 4.12 -7.06
C GLU A 208 -10.65 2.80 -7.82
N THR A 209 -10.28 2.80 -9.10
CA THR A 209 -10.28 1.60 -9.94
C THR A 209 -9.33 0.54 -9.41
N ALA A 210 -8.11 0.94 -9.04
CA ALA A 210 -7.11 0.05 -8.47
C ALA A 210 -7.55 -0.52 -7.11
N TYR A 211 -8.21 0.28 -6.27
CA TYR A 211 -8.77 -0.19 -5.01
C TYR A 211 -9.88 -1.21 -5.26
N LYS A 212 -10.86 -0.94 -6.14
CA LYS A 212 -11.97 -1.87 -6.42
C LYS A 212 -11.52 -3.21 -7.00
N LEU A 213 -10.48 -3.21 -7.84
CA LEU A 213 -9.93 -4.43 -8.45
C LEU A 213 -8.89 -5.13 -7.57
N GLY A 214 -8.43 -4.46 -6.51
CA GLY A 214 -7.38 -4.94 -5.62
C GLY A 214 -7.84 -6.08 -4.70
N ASP A 215 -6.86 -6.84 -4.22
CA ASP A 215 -7.07 -7.82 -3.16
C ASP A 215 -6.96 -7.17 -1.77
N GLU A 216 -7.25 -7.96 -0.73
CA GLU A 216 -7.24 -7.50 0.66
C GLU A 216 -5.84 -6.98 1.10
N GLN A 217 -4.77 -7.58 0.57
CA GLN A 217 -3.41 -7.15 0.88
C GLN A 217 -3.12 -5.77 0.30
N LEU A 218 -3.56 -5.50 -0.92
CA LEU A 218 -3.45 -4.19 -1.54
C LEU A 218 -4.31 -3.15 -0.82
N HIS A 219 -5.54 -3.49 -0.44
CA HIS A 219 -6.41 -2.59 0.34
C HIS A 219 -5.73 -2.17 1.64
N LYS A 220 -5.20 -3.12 2.42
CA LYS A 220 -4.48 -2.82 3.67
C LYS A 220 -3.34 -1.83 3.46
N ARG A 221 -2.59 -1.96 2.37
CA ARG A 221 -1.46 -1.07 2.07
C ARG A 221 -1.89 0.32 1.65
N ILE A 222 -2.91 0.42 0.79
CA ILE A 222 -3.50 1.71 0.42
C ILE A 222 -4.05 2.40 1.66
N THR A 223 -4.80 1.67 2.49
CA THR A 223 -5.36 2.15 3.75
C THR A 223 -4.30 2.66 4.70
N GLU A 224 -3.23 1.88 4.93
CA GLU A 224 -2.17 2.30 5.83
C GLU A 224 -1.45 3.55 5.33
N LYS A 225 -1.19 3.64 4.02
CA LYS A 225 -0.56 4.82 3.42
C LYS A 225 -1.46 6.05 3.49
N ALA A 226 -2.75 5.90 3.17
CA ALA A 226 -3.71 6.99 3.26
C ALA A 226 -3.83 7.51 4.70
N ARG A 227 -3.92 6.59 5.67
CA ARG A 227 -4.05 6.89 7.10
C ARG A 227 -2.82 7.58 7.67
N GLN A 228 -1.61 7.12 7.32
CA GLN A 228 -0.35 7.71 7.76
C GLN A 228 -0.15 9.12 7.20
N ALA A 229 -0.52 9.33 5.93
CA ALA A 229 -0.33 10.60 5.24
C ALA A 229 -1.53 11.56 5.39
N GLY A 230 -2.63 11.13 6.02
CA GLY A 230 -3.85 11.94 6.16
C GLY A 230 -4.54 12.24 4.82
N ARG A 231 -4.47 11.32 3.86
CA ARG A 231 -4.94 11.49 2.48
C ARG A 231 -6.43 11.15 2.36
N ILE A 232 -7.24 12.19 2.15
CA ILE A 232 -8.71 12.15 2.12
C ILE A 232 -9.28 11.33 0.95
N GLU A 233 -8.47 11.05 -0.07
CA GLU A 233 -8.86 10.35 -1.29
C GLU A 233 -9.45 8.98 -1.00
N LEU A 234 -8.84 8.21 -0.09
CA LEU A 234 -9.37 6.92 0.31
C LEU A 234 -10.71 7.06 1.03
N ALA A 235 -10.85 8.05 1.92
CA ALA A 235 -12.12 8.33 2.59
C ALA A 235 -13.21 8.62 1.54
N ARG A 236 -12.92 9.43 0.52
CA ARG A 236 -13.86 9.71 -0.57
C ARG A 236 -14.22 8.46 -1.37
N ILE A 237 -13.27 7.57 -1.65
CA ILE A 237 -13.53 6.29 -2.33
C ILE A 237 -14.49 5.42 -1.50
N LEU A 238 -14.24 5.29 -0.20
CA LEU A 238 -15.09 4.50 0.70
C LEU A 238 -16.50 5.08 0.81
N LEU A 239 -16.60 6.41 0.92
CA LEU A 239 -17.86 7.15 0.96
C LEU A 239 -18.65 7.07 -0.36
N GLY A 240 -18.06 6.68 -1.49
CA GLY A 240 -18.70 6.74 -2.81
C GLY A 240 -18.74 8.17 -3.37
N GLY A 241 -17.61 8.87 -3.28
CA GLY A 241 -17.41 10.25 -3.72
C GLY A 241 -17.73 11.28 -2.64
N VAL A 242 -17.60 12.56 -3.01
CA VAL A 242 -17.85 13.72 -2.12
C VAL A 242 -19.27 13.70 -1.55
N GLN A 243 -20.23 13.15 -2.28
CA GLN A 243 -21.62 13.15 -1.81
C GLN A 243 -21.94 12.08 -0.78
N GLY A 244 -21.08 11.07 -0.59
CA GLY A 244 -21.35 10.01 0.38
C GLY A 244 -22.35 8.97 -0.12
N GLN A 245 -22.34 8.64 -1.42
CA GLN A 245 -23.36 7.77 -2.03
C GLN A 245 -23.39 6.34 -1.46
N ARG A 246 -22.29 5.87 -0.86
CA ARG A 246 -22.16 4.51 -0.29
C ARG A 246 -22.27 4.47 1.24
N LEU A 247 -22.68 5.56 1.88
CA LEU A 247 -22.72 5.67 3.34
C LEU A 247 -23.56 4.58 4.02
N GLU A 248 -24.67 4.15 3.40
CA GLU A 248 -25.54 3.08 3.94
C GLU A 248 -25.00 1.66 3.68
N GLU A 249 -24.07 1.50 2.74
CA GLU A 249 -23.48 0.21 2.34
C GLU A 249 -22.13 -0.05 3.01
N MET A 250 -21.58 0.96 3.68
CA MET A 250 -20.29 0.88 4.35
C MET A 250 -20.33 -0.05 5.55
N THR A 251 -19.34 -0.92 5.61
CA THR A 251 -19.05 -1.75 6.79
C THR A 251 -18.48 -0.90 7.93
N ASP A 252 -18.57 -1.41 9.16
CA ASP A 252 -17.99 -0.73 10.33
C ASP A 252 -16.46 -0.55 10.18
N THR A 253 -15.77 -1.52 9.59
CA THR A 253 -14.33 -1.43 9.30
C THR A 253 -13.99 -0.30 8.32
N GLU A 254 -14.79 -0.12 7.27
CA GLU A 254 -14.62 0.99 6.32
C GLU A 254 -14.92 2.34 6.99
N TRP A 255 -15.89 2.37 7.91
CA TRP A 255 -16.23 3.55 8.69
C TRP A 255 -15.10 3.96 9.66
N GLU A 256 -14.56 3.02 10.43
CA GLU A 256 -13.40 3.26 11.31
C GLU A 256 -12.18 3.74 10.52
N THR A 257 -11.94 3.14 9.35
CA THR A 257 -10.88 3.56 8.43
C THR A 257 -11.09 5.00 7.96
N THR A 258 -12.32 5.36 7.61
CA THR A 258 -12.69 6.72 7.19
C THR A 258 -12.43 7.73 8.30
N LEU A 259 -12.87 7.44 9.53
CA LEU A 259 -12.60 8.28 10.70
C LEU A 259 -11.11 8.46 10.95
N ALA A 260 -10.32 7.38 10.88
CA ALA A 260 -8.88 7.44 11.10
C ALA A 260 -8.16 8.30 10.05
N VAL A 261 -8.55 8.18 8.77
CA VAL A 261 -7.99 8.99 7.68
C VAL A 261 -8.32 10.47 7.87
N LEU A 262 -9.59 10.79 8.12
CA LEU A 262 -10.03 12.17 8.32
C LEU A 262 -9.38 12.79 9.56
N GLY A 263 -9.29 12.02 10.65
CA GLY A 263 -8.76 12.49 11.92
C GLY A 263 -7.26 12.78 11.86
N ASN A 264 -6.48 11.86 11.31
CA ASN A 264 -5.04 12.05 11.13
C ASN A 264 -4.73 13.18 10.15
N GLY A 265 -5.52 13.32 9.09
CA GLY A 265 -5.40 14.39 8.10
C GLY A 265 -5.93 15.75 8.55
N LYS A 266 -6.55 15.83 9.74
CA LYS A 266 -7.21 17.04 10.27
C LYS A 266 -8.29 17.60 9.34
N HIS A 267 -8.99 16.70 8.64
CA HIS A 267 -10.09 17.04 7.74
C HIS A 267 -11.40 17.25 8.51
N TRP A 268 -11.38 18.18 9.47
CA TRP A 268 -12.49 18.41 10.41
C TRP A 268 -13.75 18.94 9.72
N GLU A 269 -13.59 19.79 8.70
CA GLU A 269 -14.71 20.28 7.89
C GLU A 269 -15.41 19.12 7.15
N GLU A 270 -14.65 18.15 6.66
CA GLU A 270 -15.22 16.96 6.01
C GLU A 270 -15.98 16.09 7.03
N MET A 271 -15.42 15.91 8.23
CA MET A 271 -16.13 15.22 9.32
C MET A 271 -17.44 15.92 9.67
N TRP A 272 -17.44 17.26 9.76
CA TRP A 272 -18.64 18.03 10.03
C TRP A 272 -19.69 17.85 8.93
N ARG A 273 -19.28 17.85 7.65
CA ARG A 273 -20.20 17.57 6.54
C ARG A 273 -20.87 16.20 6.63
N LEU A 274 -20.22 15.21 7.25
CA LEU A 274 -20.77 13.87 7.42
C LEU A 274 -21.81 13.78 8.55
N VAL A 275 -21.79 14.67 9.54
CA VAL A 275 -22.74 14.67 10.69
C VAL A 275 -24.19 14.63 10.22
N GLY A 276 -24.53 15.37 9.15
CA GLY A 276 -25.88 15.36 8.59
C GLY A 276 -26.24 14.10 7.78
N LYS A 277 -25.26 13.30 7.35
CA LYS A 277 -25.45 12.25 6.33
C LYS A 277 -25.38 10.82 6.87
N VAL A 278 -24.88 10.62 8.09
CA VAL A 278 -24.67 9.29 8.68
C VAL A 278 -25.67 8.98 9.78
N SER A 279 -25.76 7.72 10.21
CA SER A 279 -26.64 7.30 11.31
C SER A 279 -26.31 7.99 12.63
N ALA A 280 -27.21 7.96 13.59
CA ALA A 280 -27.06 8.71 14.84
C ALA A 280 -25.83 8.26 15.65
N VAL A 281 -25.53 6.95 15.64
CA VAL A 281 -24.33 6.40 16.28
C VAL A 281 -23.05 6.96 15.66
N LYS A 282 -22.96 6.92 14.34
CA LYS A 282 -21.84 7.45 13.56
C LYS A 282 -21.69 8.97 13.74
N THR A 283 -22.82 9.69 13.83
CA THR A 283 -22.87 11.12 14.12
C THR A 283 -22.26 11.44 15.48
N ARG A 284 -22.63 10.69 16.52
CA ARG A 284 -22.08 10.85 17.86
C ARG A 284 -20.56 10.64 17.88
N GLN A 285 -20.05 9.63 17.17
CA GLN A 285 -18.61 9.40 17.05
C GLN A 285 -17.87 10.58 16.40
N LEU A 286 -18.41 11.14 15.30
CA LEU A 286 -17.85 12.33 14.65
C LEU A 286 -17.81 13.52 15.61
N LEU A 287 -18.90 13.79 16.31
CA LEU A 287 -19.01 14.91 17.26
C LEU A 287 -18.02 14.77 18.42
N GLN A 288 -17.84 13.56 18.95
CA GLN A 288 -16.84 13.28 19.99
C GLN A 288 -15.41 13.57 19.51
N GLN A 289 -15.07 13.19 18.28
CA GLN A 289 -13.74 13.48 17.74
C GLN A 289 -13.52 14.98 17.51
N LEU A 290 -14.53 15.68 16.98
CA LEU A 290 -14.46 17.13 16.75
C LEU A 290 -14.36 17.91 18.08
N ASP A 291 -15.10 17.51 19.11
CA ASP A 291 -15.02 18.12 20.43
C ASP A 291 -13.68 17.86 21.13
N ALA A 292 -13.13 16.64 21.00
CA ALA A 292 -11.84 16.29 21.58
C ALA A 292 -10.69 17.20 21.08
N VAL A 293 -10.76 17.67 19.83
CA VAL A 293 -9.82 18.64 19.26
C VAL A 293 -10.26 20.09 19.39
N LYS A 294 -11.40 20.35 20.07
CA LYS A 294 -12.02 21.67 20.26
C LYS A 294 -12.23 22.40 18.94
N TRP A 295 -12.61 21.67 17.90
CA TRP A 295 -12.92 22.26 16.60
C TRP A 295 -14.33 22.86 16.63
N PHE A 296 -14.54 23.93 15.86
CA PHE A 296 -15.84 24.59 15.69
C PHE A 296 -16.07 24.91 14.21
N PRO A 297 -17.33 24.82 13.72
CA PRO A 297 -17.68 25.29 12.38
C PRO A 297 -17.37 26.77 12.18
N SER A 298 -17.04 27.13 10.94
CA SER A 298 -16.68 28.51 10.58
C SER A 298 -17.87 29.49 10.67
N LEU A 299 -19.10 29.00 10.51
CA LEU A 299 -20.32 29.81 10.57
C LEU A 299 -20.88 29.87 12.00
N GLU A 300 -21.17 31.08 12.51
CA GLU A 300 -21.62 31.28 13.91
C GLU A 300 -22.95 30.57 14.21
N ASP A 301 -23.86 30.52 13.22
CA ASP A 301 -25.11 29.79 13.32
C ASP A 301 -24.92 28.27 13.43
N GLU A 302 -23.90 27.73 12.75
CA GLU A 302 -23.55 26.31 12.83
C GLU A 302 -22.85 26.00 14.14
N LYS A 303 -22.04 26.93 14.66
CA LYS A 303 -21.35 26.78 15.94
C LYS A 303 -22.32 26.62 17.12
N THR A 304 -23.40 27.40 17.13
CA THR A 304 -24.45 27.24 18.16
C THR A 304 -25.09 25.85 18.10
N LEU A 305 -25.34 25.35 16.89
CA LEU A 305 -25.91 24.03 16.65
C LEU A 305 -24.92 22.90 17.00
N PHE A 306 -23.66 23.07 16.66
CA PHE A 306 -22.56 22.17 17.00
C PHE A 306 -22.46 21.99 18.51
N ILE A 307 -22.38 23.08 19.29
CA ILE A 307 -22.30 23.03 20.75
C ILE A 307 -23.46 22.22 21.34
N LYS A 308 -24.69 22.49 20.86
CA LYS A 308 -25.89 21.77 21.29
C LYS A 308 -25.84 20.28 20.93
N LEU A 309 -25.37 19.95 19.73
CA LEU A 309 -25.26 18.55 19.28
C LEU A 309 -24.20 17.78 20.07
N VAL A 310 -23.05 18.40 20.36
CA VAL A 310 -21.98 17.81 21.19
C VAL A 310 -22.47 17.55 22.62
N GLU A 311 -23.16 18.52 23.23
CA GLU A 311 -23.75 18.36 24.56
C GLU A 311 -24.72 17.17 24.60
N LEU A 312 -25.63 17.09 23.63
CA LEU A 312 -26.58 15.99 23.52
C LEU A 312 -25.88 14.65 23.25
N ALA A 313 -24.84 14.63 22.43
CA ALA A 313 -24.06 13.43 22.12
C ALA A 313 -23.31 12.87 23.33
N HIS A 314 -22.78 13.74 24.20
CA HIS A 314 -22.13 13.33 25.46
C HIS A 314 -23.10 12.72 26.46
N ASN A 315 -24.36 13.15 26.44
CA ASN A 315 -25.40 12.61 27.30
C ASN A 315 -25.94 11.26 26.81
N CYS A 316 -25.60 10.84 25.59
CA CYS A 316 -25.94 9.52 25.06
C CYS A 316 -24.89 8.48 25.44
N VAL A 317 -25.37 7.30 25.87
CA VAL A 317 -24.54 6.08 26.07
C VAL A 317 -23.94 5.56 24.74
N GLU A 318 -22.94 4.67 24.84
CA GLU A 318 -22.15 4.23 23.67
C GLU A 318 -22.95 3.52 22.59
N GLU A 319 -23.75 2.55 23.00
CA GLU A 319 -24.68 1.84 22.16
C GLU A 319 -26.07 2.44 22.32
N ILE A 320 -26.92 2.35 21.29
CA ILE A 320 -28.31 2.77 21.46
C ILE A 320 -29.00 1.77 22.40
N PRO A 321 -29.60 2.20 23.53
CA PRO A 321 -30.23 1.29 24.48
C PRO A 321 -31.28 0.39 23.81
N THR A 322 -31.28 -0.87 24.22
CA THR A 322 -32.35 -1.82 23.93
C THR A 322 -33.51 -1.59 24.93
N LEU A 323 -34.50 -0.76 24.60
CA LEU A 323 -35.81 -0.60 25.33
C LEU A 323 -36.69 -1.89 25.51
N GLU A 324 -36.22 -2.98 26.13
CA GLU A 324 -37.01 -4.24 26.22
C GLU A 324 -37.96 -4.19 27.41
N GLU A 325 -37.67 -3.29 28.34
CA GLU A 325 -38.32 -3.25 29.65
C GLU A 325 -39.24 -2.04 29.83
N SER A 326 -39.25 -1.03 28.94
CA SER A 326 -39.87 0.28 29.21
C SER A 326 -41.11 0.66 28.39
N LEU A 327 -41.53 -0.14 27.39
CA LEU A 327 -42.49 0.34 26.38
C LEU A 327 -43.91 -0.24 26.42
N ASN A 328 -44.29 -1.01 27.44
CA ASN A 328 -45.65 -1.54 27.49
C ASN A 328 -46.77 -0.49 27.69
N ASN A 329 -46.47 0.81 27.91
CA ASN A 329 -47.52 1.78 28.30
C ASN A 329 -47.50 3.18 27.64
N ASN A 330 -46.59 3.55 26.73
CA ASN A 330 -46.44 4.95 26.31
C ASN A 330 -46.78 5.24 24.82
N ASN A 331 -48.06 5.58 24.56
CA ASN A 331 -48.57 5.96 23.23
C ASN A 331 -47.89 7.20 22.62
N ASN A 332 -47.36 8.13 23.43
CA ASN A 332 -46.74 9.37 22.92
C ASN A 332 -45.33 9.16 22.33
N LEU A 333 -44.56 8.20 22.86
CA LEU A 333 -43.26 7.83 22.27
C LEU A 333 -43.45 7.19 20.89
N PHE A 334 -44.46 6.33 20.75
CA PHE A 334 -44.83 5.70 19.48
C PHE A 334 -45.12 6.75 18.38
N PHE A 335 -45.82 7.84 18.71
CA PHE A 335 -46.11 8.92 17.76
C PHE A 335 -44.88 9.76 17.38
N LEU A 336 -44.00 10.08 18.33
CA LEU A 336 -42.73 10.75 18.04
C LEU A 336 -41.87 9.88 17.12
N CYS A 337 -41.69 8.60 17.46
CA CYS A 337 -40.93 7.64 16.67
C CYS A 337 -41.48 7.48 15.24
N HIS A 338 -42.79 7.34 15.08
CA HIS A 338 -43.42 7.22 13.75
C HIS A 338 -43.20 8.47 12.87
N LEU A 339 -43.06 9.65 13.47
CA LEU A 339 -42.84 10.90 12.75
C LEU A 339 -41.36 11.08 12.33
N LEU A 340 -40.43 10.48 13.08
CA LEU A 340 -38.99 10.49 12.78
C LEU A 340 -38.60 9.46 11.72
N VAL A 341 -39.31 8.31 11.63
CA VAL A 341 -39.01 7.19 10.70
C VAL A 341 -38.92 7.60 9.23
N GLY A 342 -39.67 8.62 8.77
CA GLY A 342 -39.60 9.05 7.37
C GLY A 342 -38.32 9.79 6.97
N GLN A 343 -37.45 10.15 7.92
CA GLN A 343 -36.30 11.04 7.72
C GLN A 343 -35.00 10.51 8.37
N MET A 344 -35.03 9.24 8.78
CA MET A 344 -33.96 8.53 9.47
C MET A 344 -33.21 7.63 8.47
N SER A 345 -31.94 7.29 8.76
CA SER A 345 -31.24 6.29 7.94
C SER A 345 -31.89 4.92 8.11
N ARG A 346 -31.65 3.96 7.21
CA ARG A 346 -32.20 2.59 7.36
C ARG A 346 -31.85 1.93 8.69
N GLU A 347 -30.64 2.15 9.20
CA GLU A 347 -30.20 1.67 10.53
C GLU A 347 -31.05 2.30 11.64
N ASP A 348 -31.20 3.63 11.61
CA ASP A 348 -31.99 4.39 12.58
C ASP A 348 -33.49 3.99 12.51
N ILE A 349 -34.02 3.76 11.31
CA ILE A 349 -35.39 3.26 11.07
C ILE A 349 -35.55 1.84 11.60
N SER A 350 -34.60 0.95 11.32
CA SER A 350 -34.62 -0.43 11.79
C SER A 350 -34.60 -0.48 13.31
N TRP A 351 -33.79 0.37 13.97
CA TRP A 351 -33.81 0.53 15.41
C TRP A 351 -35.20 0.98 15.91
N VAL A 352 -35.79 2.02 15.31
CA VAL A 352 -37.15 2.48 15.69
C VAL A 352 -38.21 1.40 15.44
N GLN A 353 -38.19 0.72 14.30
CA GLN A 353 -39.21 -0.26 13.93
C GLN A 353 -39.14 -1.54 14.78
N THR A 354 -37.93 -2.07 14.95
CA THR A 354 -37.66 -3.27 15.77
C THR A 354 -38.08 -3.01 17.22
N ARG A 355 -37.92 -1.77 17.70
CA ARG A 355 -38.09 -1.48 19.12
C ARG A 355 -39.47 -1.04 19.54
N PHE A 356 -40.21 -0.36 18.67
CA PHE A 356 -41.53 0.18 18.98
C PHE A 356 -42.70 -0.66 18.41
N SER A 357 -42.42 -1.86 17.86
CA SER A 357 -43.43 -2.73 17.22
C SER A 357 -44.30 -1.98 16.19
N ILE A 358 -43.71 -1.02 15.48
CA ILE A 358 -44.42 -0.18 14.51
C ILE A 358 -44.64 -1.01 13.23
N SER A 359 -45.85 -1.53 13.04
CA SER A 359 -46.26 -2.11 11.76
C SER A 359 -46.28 -1.02 10.69
N SER A 360 -45.72 -1.30 9.52
CA SER A 360 -45.45 -0.37 8.40
C SER A 360 -46.66 0.26 7.70
N ASN A 361 -47.81 0.40 8.36
CA ASN A 361 -49.06 0.90 7.77
C ASN A 361 -49.72 1.97 8.66
N SER A 362 -49.23 3.20 8.61
CA SER A 362 -50.06 4.38 8.92
C SER A 362 -49.53 5.65 8.28
N SER A 363 -49.95 5.87 7.03
CA SER A 363 -49.92 7.19 6.40
C SER A 363 -51.06 8.04 6.98
N ARG A 364 -50.77 8.85 8.01
CA ARG A 364 -51.61 10.00 8.37
C ARG A 364 -50.71 11.19 8.72
N SER A 365 -50.72 12.20 7.85
CA SER A 365 -50.15 13.50 8.17
C SER A 365 -50.94 14.13 9.31
N LEU A 366 -50.25 14.58 10.35
CA LEU A 366 -50.78 15.49 11.36
C LEU A 366 -49.81 16.66 11.47
N ARG A 367 -50.37 17.88 11.38
CA ARG A 367 -49.61 19.12 11.55
C ARG A 367 -49.21 19.24 13.01
N LEU A 368 -47.93 19.04 13.30
CA LEU A 368 -47.24 19.53 14.50
C LEU A 368 -47.23 21.06 14.46
N ALA A 369 -48.33 21.71 14.80
CA ALA A 369 -48.31 23.17 14.88
C ALA A 369 -47.28 23.65 15.92
N ASP A 370 -46.92 22.83 16.92
CA ASP A 370 -45.97 23.24 17.95
C ASP A 370 -45.09 22.06 18.44
N LEU A 371 -43.85 21.99 17.94
CA LEU A 371 -42.68 21.39 18.62
C LEU A 371 -42.24 22.24 19.85
N GLY A 372 -43.12 23.13 20.33
CA GLY A 372 -43.29 23.46 21.74
C GLY A 372 -43.93 22.31 22.49
N VAL A 373 -43.20 21.21 22.65
CA VAL A 373 -43.64 20.09 23.51
C VAL A 373 -43.62 20.60 24.96
N ASN A 374 -44.76 21.10 25.42
CA ASN A 374 -44.98 21.37 26.83
C ASN A 374 -45.10 20.01 27.52
N LEU A 375 -43.97 19.46 27.99
CA LEU A 375 -43.88 18.24 28.81
C LEU A 375 -44.51 18.43 30.21
N ARG A 376 -45.48 19.32 30.35
CA ARG A 376 -46.23 19.58 31.58
C ARG A 376 -47.69 19.34 31.27
N ASN A 377 -48.17 18.18 31.70
CA ASN A 377 -49.56 17.74 31.86
C ASN A 377 -49.85 16.41 31.15
N THR A 378 -49.09 15.37 31.49
CA THR A 378 -49.56 14.00 31.39
C THR A 378 -49.05 13.24 32.60
N GLU A 379 -49.94 13.05 33.59
CA GLU A 379 -49.69 12.46 34.91
C GLU A 379 -49.37 10.95 34.90
N ASN A 380 -48.99 10.36 33.76
CA ASN A 380 -48.68 8.93 33.64
C ASN A 380 -47.41 8.70 32.81
N PHE A 381 -46.26 9.09 33.35
CA PHE A 381 -44.98 8.55 32.89
C PHE A 381 -44.52 7.49 33.89
N GLU A 382 -44.62 6.21 33.54
CA GLU A 382 -43.63 5.23 34.00
C GLU A 382 -42.28 5.66 33.41
N GLU A 383 -41.23 5.66 34.25
CA GLU A 383 -39.94 6.32 34.03
C GLU A 383 -39.36 6.02 32.63
N ILE A 384 -39.26 7.05 31.79
CA ILE A 384 -38.35 7.00 30.65
C ILE A 384 -36.95 7.07 31.25
N TYR A 385 -36.15 6.02 31.04
CA TYR A 385 -34.75 6.02 31.48
C TYR A 385 -34.01 7.21 30.84
N ASP A 386 -33.16 7.87 31.63
CA ASP A 386 -32.46 9.08 31.20
C ASP A 386 -31.71 8.89 29.87
N ASP A 387 -31.16 7.68 29.64
CA ASP A 387 -30.45 7.31 28.42
C ASP A 387 -31.34 7.35 27.16
N ASP A 388 -32.57 6.86 27.24
CA ASP A 388 -33.54 6.87 26.13
C ASP A 388 -33.97 8.30 25.79
N LEU A 389 -34.20 9.11 26.83
CA LEU A 389 -34.57 10.51 26.67
C LEU A 389 -33.43 11.32 26.01
N ASN A 390 -32.18 11.01 26.34
CA ASN A 390 -31.01 11.66 25.75
C ASN A 390 -30.88 11.32 24.27
N TRP A 391 -31.04 10.04 23.89
CA TRP A 391 -31.05 9.63 22.48
C TRP A 391 -32.19 10.27 21.68
N LEU A 392 -33.40 10.37 22.24
CA LEU A 392 -34.52 11.05 21.57
C LEU A 392 -34.27 12.54 21.34
N LYS A 393 -33.71 13.25 22.34
CA LYS A 393 -33.32 14.66 22.18
C LYS A 393 -32.24 14.82 21.12
N PHE A 394 -31.26 13.92 21.10
CA PHE A 394 -30.18 13.93 20.12
C PHE A 394 -30.69 13.69 18.70
N LEU A 395 -31.53 12.66 18.49
CA LEU A 395 -32.16 12.37 17.20
C LEU A 395 -33.01 13.53 16.69
N GLN A 396 -33.78 14.17 17.58
CA GLN A 396 -34.59 15.34 17.21
C GLN A 396 -33.71 16.51 16.75
N ALA A 397 -32.59 16.76 17.44
CA ALA A 397 -31.64 17.79 17.04
C ALA A 397 -30.97 17.47 15.69
N LEU A 398 -30.62 16.21 15.46
CA LEU A 398 -30.03 15.73 14.21
C LEU A 398 -30.99 15.88 13.03
N ILE A 399 -32.28 15.57 13.22
CA ILE A 399 -33.29 15.75 12.17
C ILE A 399 -33.49 17.23 11.83
N ASN A 400 -33.43 18.12 12.81
CA ASN A 400 -33.48 19.56 12.57
C ASN A 400 -32.25 20.05 11.79
N LEU A 401 -31.05 19.50 12.05
CA LEU A 401 -29.85 19.76 11.27
C LEU A 401 -30.04 19.33 9.81
N ARG A 402 -30.51 18.09 9.56
CA ARG A 402 -30.73 17.57 8.20
C ARG A 402 -31.72 18.42 7.40
N ARG A 403 -32.82 18.84 8.03
CA ARG A 403 -33.81 19.74 7.41
C ARG A 403 -33.24 21.09 7.00
N ARG A 404 -32.25 21.61 7.73
CA ARG A 404 -31.62 22.89 7.39
C ARG A 404 -30.84 22.78 6.07
N PHE A 405 -30.22 21.63 5.81
CA PHE A 405 -29.45 21.37 4.59
C PHE A 405 -30.31 20.88 3.41
N ASP A 406 -31.46 20.26 3.67
CA ASP A 406 -32.43 19.88 2.60
C ASP A 406 -33.10 21.09 1.94
N ILE A 407 -33.10 22.26 2.60
CA ILE A 407 -33.71 23.49 2.06
C ILE A 407 -32.79 24.20 1.04
N GLU A 408 -31.53 23.76 0.87
CA GLU A 408 -30.58 24.37 -0.08
C GLU A 408 -30.42 23.62 -1.42
N VAL A 409 -31.32 22.70 -1.78
CA VAL A 409 -31.31 22.03 -3.10
C VAL A 409 -32.65 22.17 -3.83
N GLU A 410 -33.00 23.40 -4.20
CA GLU A 410 -33.92 23.67 -5.32
C GLU A 410 -33.27 24.63 -6.34
N ASP A 411 -31.98 24.46 -6.63
CA ASP A 411 -31.38 24.99 -7.86
C ASP A 411 -30.82 23.82 -8.68
N ALA A 412 -31.72 22.97 -9.18
CA ALA A 412 -31.44 22.38 -10.48
C ALA A 412 -31.24 23.56 -11.45
N PRO A 413 -30.15 23.63 -12.23
CA PRO A 413 -30.05 24.67 -13.24
C PRO A 413 -31.25 24.51 -14.15
N LYS A 414 -32.17 25.49 -14.14
CA LYS A 414 -33.19 25.60 -15.18
C LYS A 414 -32.42 25.53 -16.49
N GLN A 415 -32.68 24.48 -17.23
CA GLN A 415 -32.19 24.31 -18.58
C GLN A 415 -32.68 25.54 -19.34
N ILE A 416 -31.79 26.48 -19.62
CA ILE A 416 -32.11 27.60 -20.49
C ILE A 416 -32.25 26.98 -21.87
N ASP A 417 -33.47 26.88 -22.37
CA ASP A 417 -33.70 26.43 -23.73
C ASP A 417 -32.92 27.36 -24.67
N ALA A 418 -32.13 26.75 -25.56
CA ALA A 418 -31.37 27.46 -26.58
C ALA A 418 -32.36 28.10 -27.56
N GLY A 419 -32.80 29.33 -27.26
CA GLY A 419 -33.78 30.07 -28.06
C GLY A 419 -34.20 31.44 -27.50
N GLU A 420 -33.98 31.75 -26.22
CA GLU A 420 -34.44 33.02 -25.61
C GLU A 420 -33.36 34.12 -25.52
N PHE A 421 -32.53 34.29 -26.56
CA PHE A 421 -31.71 35.50 -26.68
C PHE A 421 -31.82 36.08 -28.10
N ASP A 422 -32.89 36.81 -28.35
CA ASP A 422 -32.89 37.87 -29.36
C ASP A 422 -32.21 39.10 -28.75
N ILE A 423 -30.91 39.23 -28.99
CA ILE A 423 -30.22 40.50 -28.81
C ILE A 423 -30.26 41.21 -30.16
N GLU A 424 -31.23 42.11 -30.32
CA GLU A 424 -31.16 43.13 -31.38
C GLU A 424 -30.07 44.13 -30.99
N ILE A 425 -29.04 44.23 -31.83
CA ILE A 425 -28.02 45.28 -31.73
C ILE A 425 -28.50 46.43 -32.62
N GLU A 426 -28.90 47.55 -32.01
CA GLU A 426 -29.03 48.85 -32.68
C GLU A 426 -27.66 49.53 -32.90
#